data_AF-A0ABD5BBW1-F1
#
_entry.id   AF-A0ABD5BBW1-F1
#
_cell.length_a   1.000
_cell.length_b   1.000
_cell.length_c   1.000
_cell.angle_alpha   90.00
_cell.angle_beta   90.00
_cell.angle_gamma   90.00
#
_symmetry.space_group_name_H-M   'P 1'
#
loop_
_entity.id
_entity.type
_entity.pdbx_description
1 polymer ?
#
loop_
_entity_poly.entity_id
_entity_poly.type
_entity_poly.pdbx_seq_one_letter_code
_entity_poly.pdbx_strand_id
1 'polypeptide(L)'
;METLKRNTIGILLLSCFMSFAQEEKNEKIQNPPVTIEILTGDAGLASQMIINKSFQSVPQLGFFSVTNISSKWNETSSKDAMSQVNITFEIVKGLRLFGGMHYTPTTGLRPTMALMYTLNYKSLLLSVGPRIDLSKNSNAEGFVMAEYKPEINENWKIYSRVQGLYAQSLNSEEHARSYLMLRLGLSYKEIRFGFGANWDAYGPEKQSKRNYGVFMAASLFN
;
A
#
# COMPACT_ATOMS: atom_id res chain seq x y z
N MET A 1 2.01 -5.95 -51.54
CA MET A 1 1.49 -4.65 -51.03
C MET A 1 0.85 -4.80 -49.64
N GLU A 2 1.41 -5.65 -48.76
CA GLU A 2 0.88 -5.87 -47.39
C GLU A 2 1.94 -5.65 -46.29
N THR A 3 3.23 -5.68 -46.61
CA THR A 3 4.32 -5.49 -45.64
C THR A 3 4.55 -4.03 -45.25
N LEU A 4 4.07 -3.07 -46.05
CA LEU A 4 4.28 -1.64 -45.79
C LEU A 4 3.33 -1.06 -44.72
N LYS A 5 2.15 -1.66 -44.51
CA LYS A 5 1.15 -1.18 -43.52
C LYS A 5 1.47 -1.57 -42.08
N ARG A 6 2.28 -2.60 -41.85
CA ARG A 6 2.60 -3.10 -40.50
C ARG A 6 3.65 -2.25 -39.77
N ASN A 7 4.53 -1.57 -40.51
CA ASN A 7 5.53 -0.67 -39.93
C ASN A 7 5.00 0.73 -39.61
N THR A 8 3.92 1.17 -40.26
CA THR A 8 3.36 2.51 -40.03
C THR A 8 2.66 2.62 -38.67
N ILE A 9 2.06 1.53 -38.17
CA ILE A 9 1.40 1.49 -36.86
C ILE A 9 2.42 1.53 -35.71
N GLY A 10 3.57 0.86 -35.86
CA GLY A 10 4.65 0.91 -34.88
C GLY A 10 5.31 2.28 -34.77
N ILE A 11 5.44 3.00 -35.88
CA ILE A 11 5.99 4.37 -35.91
C ILE A 11 4.99 5.39 -35.35
N LEU A 12 3.68 5.21 -35.58
CA LEU A 12 2.66 6.08 -34.97
C LEU A 12 2.62 5.94 -33.44
N LEU A 13 2.72 4.72 -32.91
CA LEU A 13 2.79 4.48 -31.46
C LEU A 13 4.03 5.11 -30.81
N LEU A 14 5.18 5.08 -31.48
CA LEU A 14 6.41 5.73 -30.99
C LEU A 14 6.32 7.26 -31.05
N SER A 15 5.63 7.82 -32.05
CA SER A 15 5.50 9.28 -32.22
C SER A 15 4.60 9.95 -31.17
N CYS A 16 3.62 9.21 -30.61
CA CYS A 16 2.78 9.72 -29.52
C CYS A 16 3.55 9.90 -28.20
N PHE A 17 4.63 9.14 -27.96
CA PHE A 17 5.44 9.28 -26.74
C PHE A 17 6.35 10.52 -26.77
N MET A 18 6.74 11.00 -27.96
CA MET A 18 7.66 12.14 -28.10
C MET A 18 6.97 13.51 -27.92
N SER A 19 5.63 13.56 -28.00
CA SER A 19 4.88 14.83 -27.92
C SER A 19 4.54 15.27 -26.49
N PHE A 20 4.85 14.47 -25.47
CA PHE A 20 4.67 14.83 -24.05
C PHE A 20 5.90 15.52 -23.43
N ALA A 21 6.96 15.76 -24.20
CA ALA A 21 8.09 16.56 -23.75
C ALA A 21 7.78 18.07 -23.86
N GLN A 22 6.72 18.53 -23.19
CA GLN A 22 6.47 19.94 -22.95
C GLN A 22 7.00 20.30 -21.56
N GLU A 23 8.10 21.05 -21.57
CA GLU A 23 8.59 21.98 -20.54
C GLU A 23 7.97 21.81 -19.14
N GLU A 24 8.47 20.83 -18.37
CA GLU A 24 8.14 20.72 -16.96
C GLU A 24 8.73 21.93 -16.23
N LYS A 25 7.85 22.82 -15.74
CA LYS A 25 8.17 23.64 -14.57
C LYS A 25 8.72 22.67 -13.52
N ASN A 26 10.00 22.83 -13.20
CA ASN A 26 10.75 22.02 -12.25
C ASN A 26 10.28 22.33 -10.81
N GLU A 27 9.00 22.13 -10.53
CA GLU A 27 8.47 22.15 -9.17
C GLU A 27 8.93 20.86 -8.50
N LYS A 28 9.79 21.00 -7.48
CA LYS A 28 10.23 19.85 -6.69
C LYS A 28 9.01 19.12 -6.13
N ILE A 29 8.90 17.85 -6.45
CA ILE A 29 7.79 17.02 -5.96
C ILE A 29 7.94 16.87 -4.46
N GLN A 30 6.94 17.33 -3.71
CA GLN A 30 6.88 17.07 -2.29
C GLN A 30 6.37 15.64 -2.06
N ASN A 31 7.27 14.79 -1.60
CA ASN A 31 6.97 13.41 -1.32
C ASN A 31 6.40 13.24 0.10
N PRO A 32 5.38 12.39 0.30
CA PRO A 32 4.86 12.14 1.65
C PRO A 32 5.93 11.44 2.51
N PRO A 33 5.87 11.59 3.85
CA PRO A 33 6.82 10.93 4.74
C PRO A 33 6.81 9.42 4.63
N VAL A 34 7.93 8.81 5.00
CA VAL A 34 7.94 7.39 5.35
C VAL A 34 7.23 7.22 6.68
N THR A 35 6.25 6.33 6.75
CA THR A 35 5.55 6.04 8.01
C THR A 35 6.06 4.73 8.58
N ILE A 36 6.42 4.72 9.86
CA ILE A 36 6.71 3.51 10.63
C ILE A 36 5.76 3.47 11.81
N GLU A 37 5.05 2.36 11.99
CA GLU A 37 4.14 2.09 13.09
C GLU A 37 4.56 0.82 13.85
N ILE A 38 4.40 0.85 15.16
CA ILE A 38 4.50 -0.31 16.05
C ILE A 38 3.21 -0.36 16.89
N LEU A 39 2.62 -1.53 17.00
CA LEU A 39 1.52 -1.87 17.90
C LEU A 39 2.01 -2.91 18.90
N THR A 40 1.95 -2.58 20.18
CA THR A 40 2.16 -3.53 21.27
C THR A 40 0.82 -3.88 21.87
N GLY A 41 0.45 -5.15 21.79
CA GLY A 41 -0.87 -5.62 22.24
C GLY A 41 -0.84 -6.86 23.10
N ASP A 42 -2.04 -7.31 23.45
CA ASP A 42 -2.30 -8.46 24.31
C ASP A 42 -1.75 -9.77 23.74
N ALA A 43 -1.77 -9.94 22.42
CA ALA A 43 -1.33 -11.16 21.75
C ALA A 43 0.13 -11.09 21.25
N GLY A 44 0.65 -9.89 20.97
CA GLY A 44 1.98 -9.75 20.39
C GLY A 44 2.37 -8.33 19.97
N LEU A 45 3.46 -8.28 19.20
CA LEU A 45 3.90 -7.08 18.48
C LEU A 45 3.45 -7.13 17.03
N ALA A 46 3.08 -5.97 16.48
CA ALA A 46 2.93 -5.78 15.05
C ALA A 46 3.62 -4.48 14.63
N SER A 47 4.15 -4.45 13.41
CA SER A 47 4.75 -3.26 12.82
C SER A 47 4.34 -3.13 11.36
N GLN A 48 4.16 -1.88 10.93
CA GLN A 48 3.89 -1.51 9.55
C GLN A 48 4.83 -0.39 9.13
N MET A 49 5.47 -0.54 7.97
CA MET A 49 6.26 0.50 7.33
C MET A 49 5.70 0.79 5.94
N ILE A 50 5.54 2.07 5.60
CA ILE A 50 5.05 2.52 4.29
C ILE A 50 6.02 3.55 3.71
N ILE A 51 6.48 3.29 2.49
CA ILE A 51 7.22 4.21 1.65
C ILE A 51 6.37 4.47 0.41
N ASN A 52 6.13 5.75 0.08
CA ASN A 52 5.47 6.15 -1.16
C ASN A 52 6.17 7.41 -1.67
N LYS A 53 6.99 7.29 -2.71
CA LYS A 53 7.83 8.38 -3.20
C LYS A 53 7.76 8.44 -4.72
N SER A 54 7.44 9.59 -5.30
CA SER A 54 7.66 9.88 -6.72
C SER A 54 9.13 10.23 -6.96
N PHE A 55 9.65 9.87 -8.13
CA PHE A 55 11.00 10.24 -8.54
C PHE A 55 11.05 11.70 -8.96
N GLN A 56 12.08 12.42 -8.53
CA GLN A 56 12.23 13.85 -8.86
C GLN A 56 12.51 14.08 -10.35
N SER A 57 13.22 13.15 -11.00
CA SER A 57 13.59 13.26 -12.42
C SER A 57 12.49 12.80 -13.37
N VAL A 58 11.53 11.98 -12.90
CA VAL A 58 10.41 11.46 -13.69
C VAL A 58 9.17 11.42 -12.78
N PRO A 59 8.44 12.54 -12.64
CA PRO A 59 7.37 12.68 -11.64
C PRO A 59 6.25 11.65 -11.72
N GLN A 60 5.97 11.15 -12.93
CA GLN A 60 4.97 10.13 -13.20
C GLN A 60 5.37 8.75 -12.66
N LEU A 61 6.67 8.51 -12.48
CA LEU A 61 7.19 7.28 -11.91
C LEU A 61 7.45 7.43 -10.41
N GLY A 62 7.33 6.33 -9.70
CA GLY A 62 7.59 6.30 -8.27
C GLY A 62 7.92 4.92 -7.74
N PHE A 63 8.16 4.90 -6.43
CA PHE A 63 8.45 3.73 -5.63
C PHE A 63 7.43 3.64 -4.50
N PHE A 64 6.82 2.47 -4.38
CA PHE A 64 5.92 2.14 -3.28
C PHE A 64 6.36 0.86 -2.59
N SER A 65 6.42 0.90 -1.27
CA SER A 65 6.63 -0.29 -0.46
C SER A 65 5.77 -0.25 0.79
N VAL A 66 5.17 -1.39 1.12
CA VAL A 66 4.54 -1.61 2.42
C VAL A 66 5.06 -2.92 3.00
N THR A 67 5.55 -2.87 4.23
CA THR A 67 6.01 -4.04 4.96
C THR A 67 5.23 -4.16 6.26
N ASN A 68 4.65 -5.32 6.52
CA ASN A 68 4.00 -5.68 7.77
C ASN A 68 4.74 -6.86 8.38
N ILE A 69 5.04 -6.79 9.67
CA ILE A 69 5.64 -7.88 10.43
C ILE A 69 4.90 -7.98 11.75
N SER A 70 4.54 -9.19 12.17
CA SER A 70 3.95 -9.43 13.48
C SER A 70 4.49 -10.71 14.12
N SER A 71 4.57 -10.70 15.44
CA SER A 71 4.99 -11.85 16.23
C SER A 71 4.13 -11.96 17.46
N LYS A 72 3.65 -13.16 17.79
CA LYS A 72 2.98 -13.39 19.06
C LYS A 72 3.97 -13.59 20.20
N TRP A 73 3.52 -13.35 21.43
CA TRP A 73 4.35 -13.55 22.63
C TRP A 73 4.77 -15.00 22.84
N ASN A 74 3.95 -15.96 22.42
CA ASN A 74 4.21 -17.39 22.56
C ASN A 74 4.95 -18.00 21.36
N GLU A 75 5.35 -17.20 20.37
CA GLU A 75 6.08 -17.66 19.19
C GLU A 75 7.58 -17.41 19.37
N THR A 76 8.40 -18.43 19.08
CA THR A 76 9.88 -18.31 19.11
C THR A 76 10.47 -17.74 17.83
N SER A 77 9.66 -17.72 16.74
CA SER A 77 10.01 -17.16 15.45
C SER A 77 8.76 -16.63 14.76
N SER A 78 8.81 -15.37 14.32
CA SER A 78 7.72 -14.74 13.58
C SER A 78 7.57 -15.38 12.19
N LYS A 79 6.36 -15.86 11.89
CA LYS A 79 5.97 -16.35 10.56
C LYS A 79 4.99 -15.43 9.84
N ASP A 80 4.59 -14.34 10.49
CA ASP A 80 3.64 -13.39 9.94
C ASP A 80 4.41 -12.16 9.43
N ALA A 81 4.84 -12.23 8.18
CA ALA A 81 5.46 -11.13 7.47
C ALA A 81 4.83 -10.97 6.09
N MET A 82 4.73 -9.73 5.63
CA MET A 82 4.30 -9.39 4.29
C MET A 82 5.10 -8.18 3.82
N SER A 83 5.61 -8.22 2.60
CA SER A 83 6.23 -7.03 1.99
C SER A 83 5.77 -6.88 0.55
N GLN A 84 5.52 -5.64 0.16
CA GLN A 84 5.30 -5.25 -1.22
C GLN A 84 6.37 -4.27 -1.63
N VAL A 85 6.88 -4.44 -2.84
CA VAL A 85 7.86 -3.54 -3.45
C VAL A 85 7.45 -3.33 -4.89
N ASN A 86 7.08 -2.10 -5.24
CA ASN A 86 6.53 -1.78 -6.55
C ASN A 86 7.16 -0.51 -7.11
N ILE A 87 7.36 -0.53 -8.43
CA ILE A 87 7.45 0.69 -9.23
C ILE A 87 6.04 1.11 -9.58
N THR A 88 5.78 2.41 -9.47
CA THR A 88 4.46 2.98 -9.74
C THR A 88 4.48 3.89 -10.95
N PHE A 89 3.41 3.88 -11.73
CA PHE A 89 3.17 4.84 -12.81
C PHE A 89 1.84 5.55 -12.57
N GLU A 90 1.85 6.88 -12.49
CA GLU A 90 0.65 7.70 -12.36
C GLU A 90 -0.04 7.83 -13.71
N ILE A 91 -1.19 7.17 -13.86
CA ILE A 91 -1.98 7.18 -15.10
C ILE A 91 -2.71 8.51 -15.22
N VAL A 92 -3.37 8.90 -14.13
CA VAL A 92 -4.01 10.20 -13.91
C VAL A 92 -3.88 10.55 -12.44
N LYS A 93 -4.08 11.83 -12.09
CA LYS A 93 -3.93 12.31 -10.71
C LYS A 93 -4.66 11.40 -9.71
N GLY A 94 -3.89 10.82 -8.80
CA GLY A 94 -4.39 9.92 -7.74
C GLY A 94 -4.57 8.46 -8.17
N LEU A 95 -4.64 8.12 -9.46
CA LEU A 95 -4.73 6.74 -9.95
C LEU A 95 -3.37 6.26 -10.45
N ARG A 96 -2.83 5.24 -9.78
CA ARG A 96 -1.52 4.67 -10.09
C ARG A 96 -1.61 3.19 -10.44
N LEU A 97 -0.83 2.80 -11.44
CA LEU A 97 -0.48 1.41 -11.73
C LEU A 97 0.75 1.02 -10.92
N PHE A 98 0.74 -0.19 -10.37
CA PHE A 98 1.82 -0.77 -9.59
C PHE A 98 2.30 -2.02 -10.32
N GLY A 99 3.60 -2.13 -10.51
CA GLY A 99 4.24 -3.34 -11.00
C GLY A 99 5.42 -3.69 -10.10
N GLY A 100 5.48 -4.93 -9.63
CA GLY A 100 6.53 -5.31 -8.71
C GLY A 100 6.33 -6.69 -8.13
N MET A 101 6.55 -6.80 -6.81
CA MET A 101 6.50 -8.06 -6.10
C MET A 101 5.77 -7.95 -4.77
N HIS A 102 5.13 -9.05 -4.40
CA HIS A 102 4.55 -9.30 -3.09
C HIS A 102 5.23 -10.53 -2.47
N TYR A 103 5.63 -10.42 -1.22
CA TYR A 103 6.31 -11.47 -0.45
C TYR A 103 5.50 -11.82 0.79
N THR A 104 5.39 -13.11 1.06
CA THR A 104 5.06 -13.65 2.39
C THR A 104 5.88 -14.92 2.65
N PRO A 105 6.12 -15.31 3.92
CA PRO A 105 6.77 -16.58 4.24
C PRO A 105 6.06 -17.81 3.68
N THR A 106 4.74 -17.75 3.46
CA THR A 106 3.95 -18.89 2.97
C THR A 106 3.96 -19.00 1.45
N THR A 107 3.90 -17.88 0.72
CA THR A 107 3.80 -17.87 -0.75
C THR A 107 5.13 -17.60 -1.45
N GLY A 108 6.17 -17.19 -0.71
CA GLY A 108 7.41 -16.68 -1.28
C GLY A 108 7.20 -15.37 -2.05
N LEU A 109 8.14 -15.06 -2.94
CA LEU A 109 8.10 -13.90 -3.83
C LEU A 109 7.14 -14.16 -5.00
N ARG A 110 6.20 -13.24 -5.21
CA ARG A 110 5.23 -13.31 -6.31
C ARG A 110 5.31 -12.02 -7.13
N PRO A 111 5.47 -12.09 -8.45
CA PRO A 111 5.28 -10.94 -9.31
C PRO A 111 3.83 -10.46 -9.23
N THR A 112 3.61 -9.16 -9.12
CA THR A 112 2.27 -8.58 -8.91
C THR A 112 2.02 -7.36 -9.77
N MET A 113 0.73 -7.10 -10.02
CA MET A 113 0.23 -5.84 -10.53
C MET A 113 -0.91 -5.33 -9.66
N ALA A 114 -1.04 -4.02 -9.52
CA ALA A 114 -2.15 -3.40 -8.80
C ALA A 114 -2.57 -2.09 -9.45
N LEU A 115 -3.83 -1.72 -9.26
CA LEU A 115 -4.29 -0.35 -9.46
C LEU A 115 -4.63 0.22 -8.10
N MET A 116 -4.22 1.45 -7.80
CA MET A 116 -4.61 2.12 -6.57
C MET A 116 -5.02 3.55 -6.86
N TYR A 117 -6.23 3.89 -6.45
CA TYR A 117 -6.72 5.25 -6.41
C TYR A 117 -6.51 5.83 -5.01
N THR A 118 -5.92 7.02 -4.92
CA THR A 118 -5.72 7.76 -3.68
C THR A 118 -6.34 9.14 -3.79
N LEU A 119 -7.29 9.41 -2.89
CA LEU A 119 -7.92 10.71 -2.71
C LEU A 119 -7.39 11.36 -1.44
N ASN A 120 -6.89 12.58 -1.57
CA ASN A 120 -6.58 13.45 -0.45
C ASN A 120 -7.56 14.62 -0.48
N TYR A 121 -8.43 14.70 0.53
CA TYR A 121 -9.42 15.77 0.65
C TYR A 121 -9.52 16.26 2.09
N LYS A 122 -9.09 17.51 2.32
CA LYS A 122 -9.02 18.12 3.66
C LYS A 122 -8.20 17.22 4.61
N SER A 123 -8.81 16.76 5.68
CA SER A 123 -8.22 15.87 6.68
C SER A 123 -8.43 14.37 6.38
N LEU A 124 -9.02 14.01 5.23
CA LEU A 124 -9.27 12.63 4.82
C LEU A 124 -8.28 12.18 3.73
N LEU A 125 -7.61 11.07 3.98
CA LEU A 125 -6.88 10.28 3.01
C LEU A 125 -7.65 8.97 2.78
N LEU A 126 -7.98 8.67 1.52
CA LEU A 126 -8.62 7.42 1.11
C LEU A 126 -7.75 6.76 0.04
N SER A 127 -7.42 5.49 0.21
CA SER A 127 -6.76 4.65 -0.79
C SER A 127 -7.58 3.39 -1.02
N VAL A 128 -7.83 3.05 -2.29
CA VAL A 128 -8.60 1.87 -2.67
C VAL A 128 -8.02 1.27 -3.94
N GLY A 129 -7.97 -0.05 -4.03
CA GLY A 129 -7.38 -0.67 -5.20
C GLY A 129 -7.37 -2.19 -5.18
N PRO A 130 -7.53 -2.83 -6.36
CA PRO A 130 -7.26 -4.25 -6.50
C PRO A 130 -5.77 -4.53 -6.75
N ARG A 131 -5.31 -5.72 -6.33
CA ARG A 131 -4.00 -6.31 -6.65
C ARG A 131 -4.20 -7.73 -7.16
N ILE A 132 -3.34 -8.19 -8.07
CA ILE A 132 -3.33 -9.57 -8.56
C ILE A 132 -1.90 -10.11 -8.61
N ASP A 133 -1.73 -11.39 -8.29
CA ASP A 133 -0.49 -12.12 -8.55
C ASP A 133 -0.42 -12.58 -10.00
N LEU A 134 0.73 -12.42 -10.64
CA LEU A 134 1.00 -12.87 -12.02
C LEU A 134 1.67 -14.25 -12.06
N SER A 135 1.19 -15.19 -11.24
CA SER A 135 1.75 -16.55 -11.14
C SER A 135 0.64 -17.59 -11.29
N LYS A 136 0.98 -18.87 -11.54
CA LYS A 136 -0.05 -19.90 -11.82
C LYS A 136 -1.10 -20.07 -10.71
N ASN A 137 -0.71 -19.84 -9.46
CA ASN A 137 -1.59 -19.97 -8.29
C ASN A 137 -2.03 -18.57 -7.81
N SER A 138 -2.63 -17.76 -8.68
CA SER A 138 -2.87 -16.33 -8.43
C SER A 138 -3.79 -16.06 -7.24
N ASN A 139 -3.44 -15.05 -6.43
CA ASN A 139 -4.42 -14.39 -5.56
C ASN A 139 -4.85 -13.06 -6.16
N ALA A 140 -6.14 -12.77 -6.09
CA ALA A 140 -6.69 -11.43 -6.26
C ALA A 140 -7.02 -10.83 -4.90
N GLU A 141 -6.68 -9.57 -4.70
CA GLU A 141 -6.88 -8.86 -3.45
C GLU A 141 -7.58 -7.54 -3.69
N GLY A 142 -8.58 -7.22 -2.86
CA GLY A 142 -9.14 -5.88 -2.74
C GLY A 142 -8.59 -5.20 -1.48
N PHE A 143 -8.09 -3.98 -1.61
CA PHE A 143 -7.56 -3.17 -0.52
C PHE A 143 -8.35 -1.87 -0.36
N VAL A 144 -8.56 -1.46 0.89
CA VAL A 144 -9.11 -0.15 1.25
C VAL A 144 -8.42 0.40 2.49
N MET A 145 -8.15 1.69 2.51
CA MET A 145 -7.67 2.42 3.67
C MET A 145 -8.31 3.81 3.71
N ALA A 146 -8.93 4.16 4.83
CA ALA A 146 -9.38 5.50 5.12
C ALA A 146 -8.67 5.99 6.39
N GLU A 147 -8.10 7.18 6.31
CA GLU A 147 -7.37 7.82 7.39
C GLU A 147 -7.89 9.25 7.56
N TYR A 148 -8.34 9.59 8.77
CA TYR A 148 -8.97 10.88 9.06
C TYR A 148 -8.23 11.59 10.20
N LYS A 149 -7.75 12.81 9.93
CA LYS A 149 -6.88 13.61 10.80
C LYS A 149 -7.30 15.08 10.96
N PRO A 150 -8.50 15.37 11.50
CA PRO A 150 -8.91 16.76 11.68
C PRO A 150 -8.02 17.46 12.70
N GLU A 151 -7.73 18.73 12.43
CA GLU A 151 -6.89 19.57 13.28
C GLU A 151 -7.66 19.98 14.55
N ILE A 152 -6.98 19.89 15.69
CA ILE A 152 -7.45 20.43 16.96
C ILE A 152 -6.82 21.82 17.15
N ASN A 153 -5.52 21.93 16.88
CA ASN A 153 -4.74 23.17 16.83
C ASN A 153 -3.47 22.97 15.97
N GLU A 154 -2.56 23.93 15.98
CA GLU A 154 -1.33 23.94 15.18
C GLU A 154 -0.44 22.68 15.37
N ASN A 155 -0.47 22.06 16.55
CA ASN A 155 0.39 20.92 16.87
C ASN A 155 -0.37 19.59 17.00
N TRP A 156 -1.67 19.64 17.32
CA TRP A 156 -2.48 18.48 17.68
C TRP A 156 -3.55 18.18 16.63
N LYS A 157 -3.68 16.91 16.28
CA LYS A 157 -4.76 16.38 15.42
C LYS A 157 -5.40 15.16 16.06
N ILE A 158 -6.69 14.94 15.82
CA ILE A 158 -7.28 13.62 16.04
C ILE A 158 -6.66 12.67 15.00
N TYR A 159 -6.47 11.41 15.34
CA TYR A 159 -6.03 10.41 14.39
C TYR A 159 -6.95 9.20 14.43
N SER A 160 -7.49 8.84 13.27
CA SER A 160 -8.25 7.60 13.10
C SER A 160 -7.92 6.96 11.76
N ARG A 161 -7.83 5.63 11.74
CA ARG A 161 -7.55 4.87 10.52
C ARG A 161 -8.33 3.57 10.51
N VAL A 162 -8.96 3.28 9.38
CA VAL A 162 -9.53 1.99 9.04
C VAL A 162 -8.77 1.47 7.82
N GLN A 163 -8.19 0.28 7.93
CA GLN A 163 -7.50 -0.38 6.82
C GLN A 163 -7.99 -1.81 6.71
N GLY A 164 -8.36 -2.24 5.52
CA GLY A 164 -8.91 -3.56 5.27
C GLY A 164 -8.39 -4.15 3.98
N LEU A 165 -8.34 -5.48 3.95
CA LEU A 165 -8.01 -6.24 2.76
C LEU A 165 -8.78 -7.55 2.74
N TYR A 166 -9.16 -7.97 1.54
CA TYR A 166 -9.70 -9.31 1.29
C TYR A 166 -8.99 -9.91 0.08
N ALA A 167 -8.44 -11.12 0.24
CA ALA A 167 -7.71 -11.87 -0.76
C ALA A 167 -8.33 -13.24 -0.98
N GLN A 168 -8.46 -13.61 -2.26
CA GLN A 168 -9.01 -14.88 -2.69
C GLN A 168 -8.07 -15.55 -3.70
N SER A 169 -7.92 -16.87 -3.59
CA SER A 169 -7.26 -17.71 -4.59
C SER A 169 -8.13 -17.77 -5.85
N LEU A 170 -7.59 -17.38 -6.99
CA LEU A 170 -8.31 -17.47 -8.27
C LEU A 170 -8.41 -18.90 -8.79
N ASN A 171 -7.57 -19.81 -8.31
CA ASN A 171 -7.55 -21.20 -8.75
C ASN A 171 -8.50 -22.10 -7.96
N SER A 172 -8.55 -21.93 -6.64
CA SER A 172 -9.41 -22.72 -5.76
C SER A 172 -10.69 -22.00 -5.36
N GLU A 173 -10.83 -20.71 -5.69
CA GLU A 173 -11.92 -19.83 -5.25
C GLU A 173 -12.02 -19.70 -3.72
N GLU A 174 -11.01 -20.15 -2.99
CA GLU A 174 -10.99 -20.10 -1.53
C GLU A 174 -10.45 -18.78 -1.01
N HIS A 175 -10.91 -18.41 0.19
CA HIS A 175 -10.34 -17.30 0.94
C HIS A 175 -8.86 -17.55 1.24
N ALA A 176 -7.99 -16.64 0.82
CA ALA A 176 -6.56 -16.70 1.07
C ALA A 176 -6.21 -15.97 2.37
N ARG A 177 -6.63 -14.70 2.47
CA ARG A 177 -6.39 -13.83 3.62
C ARG A 177 -7.42 -12.71 3.68
N SER A 178 -7.79 -12.28 4.86
CA SER A 178 -8.42 -10.98 5.07
C SER A 178 -7.91 -10.36 6.35
N TYR A 179 -7.91 -9.03 6.41
CA TYR A 179 -7.63 -8.35 7.65
C TYR A 179 -8.45 -7.08 7.79
N LEU A 180 -8.58 -6.64 9.04
CA LEU A 180 -9.06 -5.33 9.44
C LEU A 180 -8.08 -4.78 10.47
N MET A 181 -7.59 -3.56 10.25
CA MET A 181 -6.75 -2.82 11.19
C MET A 181 -7.42 -1.49 11.50
N LEU A 182 -7.63 -1.23 12.79
CA LEU A 182 -8.23 -0.01 13.29
C LEU A 182 -7.23 0.74 14.16
N ARG A 183 -7.20 2.06 14.02
CA ARG A 183 -6.44 2.97 14.89
C ARG A 183 -7.34 4.12 15.34
N LEU A 184 -7.22 4.49 16.59
CA LEU A 184 -7.87 5.66 17.16
C LEU A 184 -6.94 6.31 18.19
N GLY A 185 -6.69 7.61 18.06
CA GLY A 185 -5.76 8.31 18.93
C GLY A 185 -5.54 9.76 18.54
N LEU A 186 -4.34 10.23 18.81
CA LEU A 186 -3.91 11.61 18.58
C LEU A 186 -2.63 11.64 17.74
N SER A 187 -2.43 12.76 17.04
CA SER A 187 -1.17 13.11 16.39
C SER A 187 -0.63 14.37 17.07
N TYR A 188 0.64 14.32 17.46
CA TYR A 188 1.43 15.49 17.86
C TYR A 188 2.59 15.63 16.87
N LYS A 189 2.52 16.63 15.99
CA LYS A 189 3.46 16.81 14.88
C LYS A 189 3.65 15.50 14.08
N GLU A 190 4.87 14.97 13.99
CA GLU A 190 5.22 13.78 13.23
C GLU A 190 4.80 12.46 13.91
N ILE A 191 4.48 12.49 15.20
CA ILE A 191 4.18 11.33 16.01
C ILE A 191 2.67 11.13 16.15
N ARG A 192 2.21 9.89 16.03
CA ARG A 192 0.84 9.45 16.28
C ARG A 192 0.85 8.36 17.31
N PHE A 193 -0.15 8.32 18.17
CA PHE A 193 -0.25 7.29 19.20
C PHE A 193 -1.70 7.12 19.63
N GLY A 194 -2.01 5.97 20.22
CA GLY A 194 -3.34 5.68 20.74
C GLY A 194 -3.62 4.20 20.78
N PHE A 195 -4.88 3.81 20.60
CA PHE A 195 -5.33 2.43 20.61
C PHE A 195 -5.37 1.85 19.20
N GLY A 196 -5.03 0.57 19.10
CA GLY A 196 -5.08 -0.18 17.86
C GLY A 196 -5.66 -1.56 18.04
N ALA A 197 -6.33 -2.02 17.00
CA ALA A 197 -6.85 -3.37 16.89
C ALA A 197 -6.49 -3.94 15.53
N ASN A 198 -5.96 -5.16 15.52
CA ASN A 198 -5.68 -5.93 14.31
C ASN A 198 -6.49 -7.22 14.36
N TRP A 199 -7.22 -7.51 13.29
CA TRP A 199 -7.84 -8.80 13.04
C TRP A 199 -7.32 -9.31 11.71
N ASP A 200 -6.73 -10.49 11.72
CA ASP A 200 -6.34 -11.21 10.52
C ASP A 200 -7.10 -12.53 10.47
N ALA A 201 -7.45 -12.99 9.28
CA ALA A 201 -7.98 -14.32 9.03
C ALA A 201 -7.23 -14.94 7.86
N TYR A 202 -6.89 -16.22 7.96
CA TYR A 202 -6.07 -16.94 6.98
C TYR A 202 -6.71 -18.23 6.52
N GLY A 203 -6.52 -18.54 5.24
CA GLY A 203 -6.93 -19.79 4.60
C GLY A 203 -8.45 -19.99 4.51
N PRO A 204 -8.89 -21.10 3.90
CA PRO A 204 -10.31 -21.37 3.64
C PRO A 204 -11.16 -21.35 4.92
N GLU A 205 -10.61 -21.88 6.02
CA GLU A 205 -11.24 -21.95 7.34
C GLU A 205 -11.25 -20.62 8.12
N LYS A 206 -10.69 -19.55 7.55
CA LYS A 206 -10.63 -18.21 8.16
C LYS A 206 -10.08 -18.22 9.59
N GLN A 207 -8.98 -18.94 9.81
CA GLN A 207 -8.33 -19.00 11.11
C GLN A 207 -7.93 -17.59 11.56
N SER A 208 -8.54 -17.11 12.65
CA SER A 208 -8.42 -15.72 13.07
C SER A 208 -7.27 -15.49 14.06
N LYS A 209 -6.47 -14.46 13.82
CA LYS A 209 -5.52 -13.89 14.78
C LYS A 209 -5.99 -12.48 15.13
N ARG A 210 -5.89 -12.12 16.41
CA ARG A 210 -6.32 -10.82 16.92
C ARG A 210 -5.22 -10.24 17.79
N ASN A 211 -5.05 -8.92 17.75
CA ASN A 211 -4.10 -8.21 18.62
C ASN A 211 -4.64 -6.82 18.93
N TYR A 212 -4.83 -6.52 20.20
CA TYR A 212 -5.38 -5.26 20.70
C TYR A 212 -4.38 -4.60 21.63
N GLY A 213 -4.17 -3.31 21.47
CA GLY A 213 -3.25 -2.62 22.36
C GLY A 213 -3.03 -1.17 22.01
N VAL A 214 -1.82 -0.71 22.28
CA VAL A 214 -1.39 0.66 22.02
C VAL A 214 -0.45 0.70 20.84
N PHE A 215 -0.63 1.70 19.98
CA PHE A 215 0.27 1.94 18.87
C PHE A 215 1.01 3.26 19.03
N MET A 216 2.18 3.31 18.40
CA MET A 216 2.91 4.53 18.13
C MET A 216 3.35 4.48 16.66
N ALA A 217 3.23 5.61 15.96
CA ALA A 217 3.71 5.77 14.60
C ALA A 217 4.47 7.08 14.45
N ALA A 218 5.49 7.07 13.60
CA ALA A 218 6.29 8.24 13.27
C ALA A 218 6.27 8.50 11.76
N SER A 219 6.20 9.77 11.39
CA SER A 219 6.40 10.25 10.03
C SER A 219 7.84 10.73 9.89
N LEU A 220 8.63 10.06 9.05
CA LEU A 220 10.06 10.29 8.88
C LEU A 220 10.33 10.85 7.48
N PHE A 221 11.41 11.63 7.34
CA PHE A 221 11.85 12.19 6.06
C PHE A 221 10.76 13.04 5.38
N ASN A 222 10.19 13.97 6.16
CA ASN A 222 9.32 15.06 5.70
C ASN A 222 10.09 16.07 4.85
#